data_AF-A0A1F4XTR3-F1
#
_entry.id   AF-A0A1F4XTR3-F1
#
_cell.length_a   1.000
_cell.length_b   1.000
_cell.length_c   1.000
_cell.angle_alpha   90.00
_cell.angle_beta   90.00
_cell.angle_gamma   90.00
#
_symmetry.space_group_name_H-M   'P 1'
#
loop_
_entity.id
_entity.type
_entity.pdbx_description
1 polymer ?
#
loop_
_entity_poly.entity_id
_entity_poly.type
_entity_poly.pdbx_seq_one_letter_code
_entity_poly.pdbx_strand_id
1 'polypeptide(L)' 'MAKSPLKPMSANESVSDRIFSAFIDELAHEKDFDAVAARLKGTILEQRTLTEPALRKALFGEDA' A
#
# COMPACT_ATOMS: atom_id res chain seq x y z
N MET A 1 -17.03 12.38 -11.79
CA MET A 1 -16.15 11.36 -11.18
C MET A 1 -14.82 11.42 -11.91
N ALA A 2 -13.82 12.08 -11.32
CA ALA A 2 -12.48 12.13 -11.90
C ALA A 2 -11.80 10.79 -11.62
N LYS A 3 -11.49 10.03 -12.67
CA LYS A 3 -10.61 8.87 -12.54
C LYS A 3 -9.22 9.42 -12.22
N SER A 4 -8.69 9.11 -11.05
CA SER A 4 -7.29 9.44 -10.73
C SER A 4 -6.39 8.88 -11.83
N PRO A 5 -5.47 9.69 -12.39
CA PRO A 5 -4.59 9.23 -13.44
C PRO A 5 -3.65 8.18 -12.84
N LEU A 6 -3.73 6.96 -13.35
CA LEU A 6 -2.80 5.89 -13.00
C LEU A 6 -1.37 6.38 -13.28
N LYS A 7 -0.52 6.31 -12.25
CA LYS A 7 0.89 6.71 -12.30
C LYS A 7 1.61 6.01 -13.46
N PRO A 8 2.56 6.69 -14.16
CA PRO A 8 3.26 6.11 -15.31
C PRO A 8 3.95 4.79 -14.94
N MET A 9 3.62 3.75 -15.72
CA MET A 9 4.02 2.35 -15.55
C MET A 9 5.52 2.14 -15.82
N SER A 10 6.24 1.55 -14.85
CA SER A 10 7.55 0.95 -15.11
C SER A 10 7.37 -0.46 -15.67
N ALA A 11 7.97 -0.75 -16.82
CA ALA A 11 7.84 -2.03 -17.53
C ALA A 11 8.35 -3.27 -16.76
N ASN A 12 8.99 -3.07 -15.58
CA ASN A 12 9.55 -4.12 -14.73
C ASN A 12 8.74 -4.39 -13.44
N GLU A 13 7.59 -3.74 -13.24
CA GLU A 13 6.80 -3.96 -12.02
C GLU A 13 6.00 -5.26 -12.08
N SER A 14 6.10 -6.07 -11.02
CA SER A 14 5.34 -7.32 -10.93
C SER A 14 3.83 -7.03 -10.91
N VAL A 15 3.00 -7.98 -11.36
CA VAL A 15 1.53 -7.84 -11.28
C VAL A 15 1.10 -7.60 -9.83
N SER A 16 1.74 -8.27 -8.88
CA SER A 16 1.48 -8.08 -7.45
C SER A 16 1.80 -6.66 -6.99
N ASP A 17 2.92 -6.09 -7.45
CA ASP A 17 3.35 -4.72 -7.08
C ASP A 17 2.35 -3.68 -7.57
N ARG A 18 1.79 -3.89 -8.75
CA ARG A 18 0.74 -3.04 -9.32
C ARG A 18 -0.54 -3.09 -8.51
N ILE A 19 -0.94 -4.30 -8.09
CA ILE A 19 -2.14 -4.49 -7.26
C ILE A 19 -1.94 -3.83 -5.89
N PHE A 20 -0.79 -4.05 -5.26
CA PHE A 20 -0.49 -3.46 -3.95
C PHE A 20 -0.38 -1.94 -4.02
N SER A 21 0.27 -1.39 -5.04
CA SER A 21 0.35 0.06 -5.24
C SER A 21 -1.02 0.68 -5.45
N ALA A 22 -1.86 0.09 -6.31
CA ALA A 22 -3.22 0.59 -6.52
C ALA A 22 -4.08 0.53 -5.24
N PHE A 23 -3.97 -0.55 -4.47
CA PHE A 23 -4.67 -0.71 -3.20
C PHE A 23 -4.22 0.34 -2.16
N ILE A 24 -2.92 0.56 -2.02
CA ILE A 24 -2.34 1.53 -1.10
C ILE A 24 -2.71 2.96 -1.51
N ASP A 25 -2.68 3.26 -2.81
CA ASP A 25 -3.06 4.58 -3.33
C ASP A 25 -4.55 4.85 -3.08
N GLU A 26 -5.43 3.86 -3.25
CA GLU A 26 -6.85 4.00 -2.93
C GLU A 26 -7.07 4.22 -1.42
N LEU A 27 -6.37 3.47 -0.58
CA LEU A 27 -6.39 3.66 0.88
C LEU A 27 -5.93 5.06 1.30
N ALA A 28 -4.94 5.63 0.62
CA ALA A 28 -4.47 6.99 0.91
C ALA A 28 -5.49 8.07 0.52
N HIS A 29 -6.47 7.77 -0.34
CA HIS A 29 -7.56 8.71 -0.65
C HIS A 29 -8.72 8.62 0.35
N GLU A 30 -8.75 7.58 1.18
CA GLU A 30 -9.76 7.42 2.23
C GLU A 30 -9.39 8.26 3.46
N LYS A 31 -10.40 8.97 3.99
CA LYS A 31 -10.20 9.86 5.13
C LYS A 31 -9.71 9.05 6.35
N ASP A 32 -8.69 9.58 7.02
CA ASP A 32 -8.05 9.00 8.23
C ASP A 32 -7.17 7.75 7.97
N PHE A 33 -6.97 7.34 6.71
CA PHE A 33 -6.16 6.17 6.35
C PHE A 33 -4.73 6.49 5.86
N ASP A 34 -4.34 7.76 5.73
CA ASP A 34 -3.01 8.19 5.28
C ASP A 34 -1.87 7.47 6.01
N ALA A 35 -1.96 7.39 7.34
CA ALA A 35 -0.94 6.76 8.17
C ALA A 35 -0.90 5.23 8.01
N VAL A 36 -2.02 4.60 7.69
CA VAL A 36 -2.11 3.15 7.42
C VAL A 36 -1.54 2.85 6.03
N ALA A 37 -1.91 3.65 5.02
CA ALA A 37 -1.40 3.53 3.66
C ALA A 37 0.13 3.67 3.62
N ALA A 38 0.69 4.65 4.34
CA ALA A 38 2.14 4.83 4.46
C ALA A 38 2.85 3.62 5.08
N ARG A 39 2.28 3.04 6.15
CA ARG A 39 2.83 1.83 6.79
C ARG A 39 2.77 0.61 5.86
N LEU A 40 1.64 0.40 5.20
CA LEU A 40 1.47 -0.69 4.23
C LEU A 40 2.44 -0.56 3.06
N LYS A 41 2.66 0.65 2.55
CA LYS A 41 3.68 0.91 1.52
C LYS A 41 5.07 0.51 1.96
N GLY A 42 5.49 0.95 3.13
CA GLY A 42 6.79 0.59 3.71
C GLY A 42 6.94 -0.91 3.86
N THR A 43 5.92 -1.60 4.36
CA THR A 43 5.96 -3.04 4.59
C THR A 43 5.92 -3.86 3.30
N ILE A 44 4.99 -3.57 2.39
CA ILE A 44 4.71 -4.40 1.20
C ILE A 44 5.62 -4.05 0.02
N LEU A 45 5.79 -2.76 -0.31
CA LEU A 45 6.47 -2.34 -1.54
C LEU A 45 7.96 -2.09 -1.32
N GLU A 46 8.33 -1.52 -0.17
CA GLU A 46 9.71 -1.15 0.13
C GLU A 46 10.46 -2.30 0.81
N GLN A 47 9.91 -2.85 1.90
CA GLN A 47 10.54 -3.95 2.67
C GLN A 47 10.20 -5.35 2.16
N ARG A 48 9.23 -5.48 1.24
CA ARG A 48 8.80 -6.76 0.66
C ARG A 48 8.44 -7.83 1.71
N THR A 49 7.91 -7.40 2.85
CA THR A 49 7.59 -8.28 3.99
C THR A 49 6.10 -8.59 4.01
N LEU A 50 5.73 -9.79 3.56
CA LEU A 50 4.33 -10.25 3.44
C LEU A 50 3.93 -11.24 4.53
N THR A 51 4.54 -11.15 5.71
CA THR A 51 4.19 -12.01 6.84
C THR A 51 2.99 -11.44 7.59
N GLU A 52 2.15 -12.32 8.14
CA GLU A 52 0.98 -11.92 8.91
C GLU A 52 1.31 -10.91 10.04
N PRO A 53 2.38 -11.08 10.85
CA PRO A 53 2.71 -10.12 11.90
C PRO A 53 3.11 -8.73 11.36
N ALA A 54 3.83 -8.68 10.24
CA ALA A 54 4.25 -7.42 9.64
C ALA A 54 3.05 -6.65 9.06
N LEU A 55 2.14 -7.37 8.40
CA LEU A 55 0.92 -6.79 7.86
C LEU A 55 -0.02 -6.34 8.98
N ARG A 56 -0.17 -7.13 10.05
CA ARG A 56 -0.96 -6.75 11.24
C ARG A 56 -0.41 -5.47 11.87
N LYS A 57 0.91 -5.37 12.05
CA LYS A 57 1.57 -4.16 12.55
C LYS A 57 1.36 -2.95 11.62
N ALA A 58 1.42 -3.17 10.29
CA ALA A 58 1.18 -2.09 9.32
C ALA A 58 -0.28 -1.58 9.37
N LEU A 59 -1.25 -2.49 9.50
CA LEU A 59 -2.68 -2.18 9.55
C LEU A 59 -3.08 -1.51 10.86
N PHE A 60 -2.61 -2.04 11.99
CA PHE A 60 -3.16 -1.71 13.30
C PHE A 60 -2.17 -0.96 14.23
N GLY A 61 -0.87 -0.98 13.95
CA GLY A 61 0.17 -0.35 14.80
C GLY A 61 0.91 -1.36 15.70
N GLU A 62 1.77 -0.86 16.60
CA GLU A 62 2.63 -1.69 17.48
C GLU A 62 1.90 -2.38 18.65
N ASP A 63 0.60 -2.18 18.82
CA ASP A 63 -0.18 -2.63 20.00
C ASP A 63 -1.38 -3.56 19.69
N ALA A 64 -1.40 -4.23 18.53
CA ALA A 64 -2.58 -4.99 18.07
C ALA A 64 -2.49 -6.51 18.19
#